data_AF-C6PQB0-F1
#
_entry.id   AF-C6PQB0-F1
#
_cell.length_a   1.000
_cell.length_b   1.000
_cell.length_c   1.000
_cell.angle_alpha   90.00
_cell.angle_beta   90.00
_cell.angle_gamma   90.00
#
_symmetry.space_group_name_H-M   'P 1'
#
loop_
_entity.id
_entity.type
_entity.pdbx_description
1 polymer ?
#
loop_
_entity_poly.entity_id
_entity_poly.type
_entity_poly.pdbx_seq_one_letter_code
_entity_poly.pdbx_strand_id
1 'polypeptide(L)'
;MLEVLESCKLCPRNCGVNRLKGELGYCNSGKNVKIARVSLHNWEEPCISGKNGSGTIFFSNCNLKCVFCQNHEISSESIGKEVSIERLSEIFLEQQKKELII
;
A
#
# COMPACT_ATOMS: atom_id res chain seq x y z
N MET A 1 2.21 -19.21 7.36
CA MET A 1 2.63 -17.79 7.17
C MET A 1 1.47 -16.82 6.96
N LEU A 2 0.34 -17.21 6.33
CA LEU A 2 -0.85 -16.35 6.20
C LEU A 2 -1.91 -16.52 7.31
N GLU A 3 -1.67 -17.39 8.30
CA GLU A 3 -2.63 -17.70 9.38
C GLU A 3 -3.08 -16.45 10.17
N VAL A 4 -2.23 -15.43 10.30
CA VAL A 4 -2.59 -14.16 10.95
C VAL A 4 -3.78 -13.45 10.26
N LEU A 5 -4.05 -13.79 9.00
CA LEU A 5 -5.17 -13.25 8.22
C LEU A 5 -6.50 -13.97 8.48
N GLU A 6 -6.50 -15.14 9.13
CA GLU A 6 -7.73 -15.86 9.49
C GLU A 6 -8.49 -15.18 10.64
N SER A 7 -7.77 -14.45 11.49
CA SER A 7 -8.36 -13.53 12.47
C SER A 7 -7.51 -12.27 12.56
N CYS A 8 -7.71 -11.36 11.60
CA CYS A 8 -6.80 -10.24 11.43
C CYS A 8 -6.87 -9.22 12.59
N LYS A 9 -5.72 -9.06 13.27
CA LYS A 9 -5.48 -8.06 14.32
C LYS A 9 -4.25 -7.19 14.06
N LEU A 10 -3.85 -7.04 12.79
CA LEU A 10 -2.67 -6.27 12.36
C LEU A 10 -2.76 -4.76 12.64
N CYS A 11 -3.92 -4.24 13.05
CA CYS A 11 -4.08 -2.83 13.39
C CYS A 11 -4.85 -2.68 14.71
N PRO A 12 -4.75 -1.52 15.39
CA PRO A 12 -5.36 -1.32 16.71
C PRO A 12 -6.89 -1.50 16.78
N ARG A 13 -7.59 -1.56 15.64
CA ARG A 13 -9.03 -1.85 15.58
C ARG A 13 -9.38 -3.28 15.95
N ASN A 14 -8.44 -4.23 15.86
CA ASN A 14 -8.61 -5.63 16.26
C ASN A 14 -9.90 -6.31 15.75
N CYS A 15 -10.30 -6.03 14.50
CA CYS A 15 -11.60 -6.47 13.97
C CYS A 15 -11.76 -7.99 13.82
N GLY A 16 -10.68 -8.77 13.77
CA GLY A 16 -10.74 -10.23 13.83
C GLY A 16 -11.31 -10.92 12.59
N VAL A 17 -11.58 -10.18 11.51
CA VAL A 17 -12.10 -10.70 10.24
C VAL A 17 -11.16 -11.73 9.59
N ASN A 18 -11.74 -12.69 8.90
CA ASN A 18 -11.01 -13.70 8.14
C ASN A 18 -10.80 -13.25 6.68
N ARG A 19 -9.64 -12.64 6.41
CA ARG A 19 -9.33 -12.14 5.07
C ARG A 19 -9.12 -13.29 4.06
N LEU A 20 -8.75 -14.49 4.52
CA LEU A 20 -8.60 -15.66 3.63
C LEU A 20 -9.95 -16.13 3.06
N LYS A 21 -11.04 -15.90 3.79
CA LYS A 21 -12.43 -16.09 3.33
C LYS A 21 -13.00 -14.90 2.57
N GLY A 22 -12.21 -13.84 2.36
CA GLY A 22 -12.64 -12.62 1.68
C GLY A 22 -13.39 -11.63 2.57
N GLU A 23 -13.40 -11.82 3.89
CA GLU A 23 -14.04 -10.88 4.80
C GLU A 23 -13.24 -9.58 4.89
N LEU A 24 -13.95 -8.45 4.92
CA LEU A 24 -13.38 -7.12 5.02
C LEU A 24 -13.72 -6.49 6.37
N GLY A 25 -12.72 -5.91 7.02
CA GLY A 25 -12.91 -5.10 8.23
C GLY A 25 -12.99 -3.61 7.90
N TYR A 26 -12.98 -2.76 8.93
CA TYR A 26 -13.05 -1.29 8.80
C TYR A 26 -12.06 -0.69 7.79
N CYS A 27 -10.88 -1.29 7.64
CA CYS A 27 -9.86 -0.82 6.70
C CYS A 27 -10.18 -1.08 5.22
N ASN A 28 -11.07 -2.01 4.88
CA ASN A 28 -11.35 -2.51 3.52
C ASN A 28 -10.20 -3.28 2.82
N SER A 29 -9.08 -3.55 3.49
CA SER A 29 -8.01 -4.36 2.90
C SER A 29 -8.41 -5.84 2.77
N GLY A 30 -8.05 -6.49 1.66
CA GLY A 30 -8.26 -7.92 1.44
C GLY A 30 -7.07 -8.77 1.88
N LYS A 31 -6.99 -10.01 1.36
CA LYS A 31 -5.79 -10.87 1.49
C LYS A 31 -4.63 -10.42 0.62
N ASN A 32 -4.94 -9.84 -0.54
CA ASN A 32 -3.96 -9.36 -1.51
C ASN A 32 -3.66 -7.88 -1.28
N VAL A 33 -2.53 -7.44 -1.82
CA VAL A 33 -2.13 -6.04 -1.77
C VAL A 33 -2.83 -5.29 -2.89
N LYS A 34 -3.35 -4.10 -2.59
CA LYS A 34 -3.94 -3.20 -3.58
C LYS A 34 -3.09 -1.95 -3.70
N ILE A 35 -2.64 -1.63 -4.92
CA ILE A 35 -1.75 -0.51 -5.21
C ILE A 35 -2.53 0.53 -6.01
N ALA A 36 -2.57 1.75 -5.51
CA ALA A 36 -3.19 2.87 -6.20
C ALA A 36 -2.22 3.54 -7.19
N ARG A 37 -0.94 3.66 -6.81
CA ARG A 37 0.06 4.35 -7.63
C ARG A 37 1.47 3.83 -7.37
N VAL A 38 2.26 3.78 -8.44
CA VAL A 38 3.70 3.56 -8.43
C VAL A 38 4.34 4.74 -9.14
N SER A 39 5.21 5.49 -8.47
CA SER A 39 5.80 6.73 -9.01
C SER A 39 7.22 6.91 -8.50
N LEU A 40 8.03 7.69 -9.23
CA LEU A 40 9.23 8.30 -8.65
C LEU A 40 8.80 9.64 -8.03
N HIS A 41 9.31 9.92 -6.83
CA HIS A 41 9.10 11.17 -6.13
C HIS A 41 10.45 11.86 -5.96
N ASN A 42 10.56 13.04 -6.56
CA ASN A 42 11.74 13.89 -6.40
C ASN A 42 11.58 14.71 -5.13
N TRP A 43 12.69 15.00 -4.46
CA TRP A 43 12.75 15.94 -3.33
C TRP A 43 12.06 15.51 -2.03
N GLU A 44 11.43 14.34 -2.01
CA GLU A 44 10.96 13.73 -0.76
C GLU A 44 12.19 13.23 0.01
N GLU A 45 12.39 13.76 1.22
CA GLU A 45 13.55 13.51 2.09
C GLU A 45 14.92 13.61 1.37
N PRO A 46 15.35 14.81 0.91
CA PRO A 46 16.52 14.96 0.03
C PRO A 46 17.85 14.43 0.59
N CYS A 47 17.99 14.37 1.91
CA CYS A 47 19.18 13.80 2.57
C CYS A 47 19.27 12.27 2.44
N ILE A 48 18.16 11.59 2.14
CA ILE A 48 18.08 10.13 1.95
C ILE A 48 17.97 9.80 0.46
N SER A 49 17.07 10.48 -0.26
CA SER A 49 16.77 10.19 -1.66
C SER A 49 17.85 10.66 -2.65
N GLY A 50 18.71 11.59 -2.22
CA GLY A 50 19.86 12.06 -2.99
C GLY A 50 19.45 12.58 -4.37
N LYS A 51 20.16 12.16 -5.41
CA LYS A 51 19.91 12.61 -6.79
C LYS A 51 18.89 11.74 -7.53
N ASN A 52 18.66 10.51 -7.06
CA ASN A 52 17.83 9.53 -7.77
C ASN A 52 16.38 9.48 -7.26
N GLY A 53 16.05 10.30 -6.27
CA GLY A 53 14.71 10.38 -5.70
C GLY A 53 14.31 9.10 -4.96
N SER A 54 13.02 9.00 -4.65
CA SER A 54 12.45 7.85 -3.94
C SER A 54 11.43 7.12 -4.82
N GLY A 55 11.61 5.80 -4.94
CA GLY A 55 10.58 4.92 -5.49
C GLY A 55 9.40 4.84 -4.54
N THR A 56 8.26 5.42 -4.92
CA THR A 56 7.08 5.52 -4.06
C THR A 56 5.98 4.60 -4.56
N ILE A 57 5.37 3.86 -3.63
CA ILE A 57 4.24 2.97 -3.88
C ILE A 57 3.14 3.33 -2.89
N PHE A 58 2.03 3.82 -3.41
CA PHE A 58 0.84 4.12 -2.63
C PHE A 58 -0.08 2.92 -2.60
N PHE A 59 -0.22 2.33 -1.42
CA PHE A 59 -1.23 1.29 -1.18
C PHE A 59 -2.61 1.90 -1.05
N SER A 60 -3.62 1.18 -1.53
CA SER A 60 -5.03 1.51 -1.30
C SER A 60 -5.44 1.04 0.09
N ASN A 61 -6.53 1.62 0.60
CA ASN A 61 -7.14 1.32 1.90
C ASN A 61 -6.38 1.87 3.12
N CYS A 62 -7.11 2.13 4.20
CA CYS A 62 -6.53 2.62 5.45
C CYS A 62 -7.39 2.20 6.65
N ASN A 63 -6.76 1.85 7.76
CA ASN A 63 -7.42 1.56 9.05
C ASN A 63 -7.88 2.82 9.80
N LEU A 64 -7.54 4.00 9.26
CA LEU A 64 -8.07 5.31 9.63
C LEU A 64 -9.04 5.80 8.55
N LYS A 65 -9.80 6.86 8.86
CA LYS A 65 -10.68 7.57 7.92
C LYS A 65 -10.66 9.06 8.26
N CYS A 66 -9.49 9.68 8.14
CA CYS A 66 -9.31 11.08 8.51
C CYS A 66 -10.20 11.98 7.65
N VAL A 67 -10.98 12.87 8.29
CA VAL A 67 -11.86 13.82 7.58
C VAL A 67 -11.09 14.78 6.66
N PHE A 68 -9.79 14.99 6.93
CA PHE A 68 -8.87 15.84 6.18
C PHE A 68 -7.88 15.04 5.30
N CYS A 69 -8.18 13.77 4.98
CA CYS A 69 -7.25 12.94 4.22
C CYS A 69 -7.01 13.50 2.81
N GLN A 70 -5.78 13.94 2.51
CA GLN A 70 -5.39 14.38 1.17
C GLN A 70 -5.44 13.24 0.14
N ASN A 71 -5.29 12.00 0.61
CA ASN A 71 -5.32 10.78 -0.18
C ASN A 71 -6.66 10.03 -0.03
N HIS A 72 -7.77 10.78 0.06
CA HIS A 72 -9.11 10.21 0.34
C HIS A 72 -9.50 9.13 -0.66
N GLU A 73 -9.37 9.41 -1.95
CA GLU A 73 -9.70 8.50 -3.04
C GLU A 73 -9.02 7.12 -2.88
N ILE A 74 -7.73 7.09 -2.56
CA ILE A 74 -6.99 5.83 -2.43
C ILE A 74 -7.20 5.15 -1.06
N SER A 75 -7.40 5.93 0.02
CA SER A 75 -7.56 5.41 1.39
C SER A 75 -8.98 4.94 1.72
N SER A 76 -9.99 5.56 1.10
CA SER A 76 -11.40 5.38 1.45
C SER A 76 -12.23 4.78 0.33
N GLU A 77 -11.97 5.14 -0.92
CA GLU A 77 -12.73 4.65 -2.07
C GLU A 77 -12.11 3.40 -2.71
N SER A 78 -11.05 2.87 -2.09
CA SER A 78 -10.39 1.62 -2.49
C SER A 78 -9.87 1.66 -3.93
N ILE A 79 -9.51 2.84 -4.47
CA ILE A 79 -8.96 2.98 -5.82
C ILE A 79 -7.61 2.28 -5.92
N GLY A 80 -7.41 1.46 -6.95
CA GLY A 80 -6.14 0.79 -7.25
C GLY A 80 -6.33 -0.58 -7.88
N LYS A 81 -5.22 -1.27 -8.12
CA LYS A 81 -5.17 -2.63 -8.68
C LYS A 81 -4.69 -3.61 -7.63
N GLU A 82 -5.41 -4.73 -7.49
CA GLU A 82 -4.90 -5.84 -6.68
C GLU A 82 -3.74 -6.53 -7.40
N VAL A 83 -2.70 -6.85 -6.65
CA VAL A 83 -1.51 -7.55 -7.14
C VAL A 83 -1.12 -8.67 -6.16
N SER A 84 -0.45 -9.69 -6.67
CA SER A 84 0.15 -10.72 -5.82
C SER A 84 1.42 -10.19 -5.13
N ILE A 85 1.93 -10.94 -4.14
CA ILE A 85 3.18 -10.60 -3.45
C ILE A 85 4.38 -10.71 -4.40
N GLU A 86 4.35 -11.66 -5.32
CA GLU A 86 5.36 -11.83 -6.38
C GLU A 86 5.38 -10.59 -7.27
N ARG A 87 4.20 -10.14 -7.74
CA ARG A 87 4.12 -8.94 -8.57
C ARG A 87 4.52 -7.68 -7.81
N LEU A 88 4.19 -7.56 -6.52
CA LEU A 88 4.66 -6.46 -5.68
C LEU A 88 6.20 -6.44 -5.60
N SER A 89 6.82 -7.61 -5.45
CA SER A 89 8.28 -7.74 -5.38
C SER A 89 8.95 -7.34 -6.69
N GLU A 90 8.38 -7.72 -7.83
CA GLU A 90 8.82 -7.26 -9.15
C GLU A 90 8.72 -5.73 -9.28
N ILE A 91 7.62 -5.13 -8.82
CA ILE A 91 7.44 -3.66 -8.82
C ILE A 91 8.53 -2.97 -7.99
N PHE A 92 8.92 -3.52 -6.84
CA PHE A 92 10.02 -2.96 -6.04
C PHE A 92 11.34 -2.96 -6.83
N LEU A 93 11.68 -4.06 -7.49
CA LEU A 93 12.90 -4.17 -8.30
C LEU A 93 12.85 -3.30 -9.55
N GLU A 94 11.69 -3.18 -10.20
CA GLU A 94 11.45 -2.27 -11.31
C GLU A 94 11.68 -0.81 -10.87
N GLN A 95 11.18 -0.43 -9.69
CA GLN A 95 11.39 0.91 -9.13
C GLN A 95 12.86 1.18 -8.79
N GLN A 96 13.57 0.20 -8.23
CA GLN A 96 15.00 0.32 -7.91
C GLN A 96 15.86 0.54 -9.18
N LYS A 97 15.49 -0.08 -10.31
CA LYS A 97 16.21 0.04 -11.58
C LYS A 97 15.94 1.35 -12.31
N LYS A 98 14.90 2.10 -11.93
CA LYS A 98 14.60 3.38 -12.56
C LYS A 98 15.61 4.41 -12.09
N GLU A 99 16.39 4.91 -13.02
CA GLU A 99 17.18 6.12 -12.82
C GLU A 99 16.32 7.32 -13.20
N LEU A 100 16.36 8.36 -12.36
CA LEU A 100 15.81 9.64 -12.76
C LEU A 100 16.68 10.23 -13.86
N ILE A 101 16.11 10.43 -15.04
CA ILE A 101 16.68 11.29 -16.07
C ILE A 101 16.35 12.71 -15.63
N ILE A 102 17.32 13.40 -15.02
CA ILE A 102 17.24 14.81 -14.63
C ILE A 102 17.62 15.69 -15.82
#